data_AF-A0A6I3LNY4-F1
#
_entry.id   AF-A0A6I3LNY4-F1
#
_cell.length_a   1.000
_cell.length_b   1.000
_cell.length_c   1.000
_cell.angle_alpha   90.00
_cell.angle_beta   90.00
_cell.angle_gamma   90.00
#
_symmetry.space_group_name_H-M   'P 1'
#
loop_
_entity.id
_entity.type
_entity.pdbx_description
1 polymer ?
#
loop_
_entity_poly.entity_id
_entity_poly.type
_entity_poly.pdbx_seq_one_letter_code
_entity_poly.pdbx_strand_id
1 'polypeptide(L)'
;MKTYNLDYSSIDQYHKIFSWVYSEKHKIEDKIGIARNILSIYLKDNELKIEEAVLTSMLSAHNTYIKGSISKYIEVRNKTYEQLEQLSTKINNSLDTFYNNFQKSIFVFISFYLTIFVLKVYTKGEVTTVINKEASLMGLGLLVLSVVFLLFSKYILNLEKKRIESKYSIIKKRAEDLLIKDDIDKILKEDAEFNSELIFLDKRKKLYILIWGIMLFIFFIVLFLTSEYFSFKKIIDFFFC
;
A
#
# COMPACT_ATOMS: atom_id res chain seq x y z
N MET A 1 63.96 11.87 40.65
CA MET A 1 62.71 11.07 40.67
C MET A 1 61.56 12.08 40.76
N LYS A 2 60.85 12.37 39.65
CA LYS A 2 59.69 13.26 39.71
C LYS A 2 58.59 12.51 40.47
N THR A 3 58.36 12.88 41.72
CA THR A 3 57.18 12.46 42.48
C THR A 3 55.98 13.14 41.83
N TYR A 4 55.27 12.42 40.96
CA TYR A 4 53.95 12.84 40.52
C TYR A 4 53.04 12.77 41.74
N ASN A 5 52.70 13.94 42.32
CA ASN A 5 51.64 14.04 43.31
C ASN A 5 50.33 13.73 42.58
N LEU A 6 49.85 12.50 42.71
CA LEU A 6 48.52 12.12 42.21
C LEU A 6 47.49 12.86 43.07
N ASP A 7 46.73 13.74 42.44
CA ASP A 7 45.60 14.42 43.08
C ASP A 7 44.44 13.42 43.27
N TYR A 8 44.17 13.06 44.53
CA TYR A 8 43.10 12.12 44.90
C TYR A 8 41.73 12.79 45.05
N SER A 9 41.61 14.10 44.83
CA SER A 9 40.37 14.85 45.07
C SER A 9 39.16 14.35 44.28
N SER A 10 39.39 13.71 43.14
CA SER A 10 38.33 13.20 42.25
C SER A 10 38.06 11.71 42.37
N ILE A 11 38.70 10.98 43.30
CA ILE A 11 38.60 9.51 43.36
C ILE A 11 37.16 9.02 43.62
N ASP A 12 36.41 9.74 44.45
CA ASP A 12 35.00 9.45 44.73
C ASP A 12 34.13 9.59 43.46
N GLN A 13 34.43 10.58 42.62
CA GLN A 13 33.69 10.81 41.37
C GLN A 13 33.97 9.71 40.34
N TYR A 14 35.22 9.26 40.23
CA TYR A 14 35.55 8.10 39.39
C TYR A 14 34.87 6.83 39.89
N HIS A 15 34.80 6.63 41.22
CA HIS A 15 34.09 5.50 41.80
C HIS A 15 32.59 5.54 41.49
N LYS A 16 31.96 6.72 41.55
CA LYS A 16 30.55 6.91 41.17
C LYS A 16 30.31 6.63 39.68
N ILE A 17 31.19 7.10 38.80
CA ILE A 17 31.13 6.81 37.35
C ILE A 17 31.26 5.30 37.12
N PHE A 18 32.24 4.65 37.74
CA PHE A 18 32.43 3.20 37.66
C PHE A 18 31.17 2.45 38.12
N SER A 19 30.66 2.79 39.30
CA SER A 19 29.46 2.17 39.87
C SER A 19 28.25 2.34 38.96
N TRP A 20 28.09 3.49 38.31
CA TRP A 20 27.01 3.75 37.36
C TRP A 20 27.16 2.95 36.05
N VAL A 21 28.36 2.89 35.47
CA VAL A 21 28.62 2.14 34.23
C VAL A 21 28.30 0.66 34.40
N TYR A 22 28.69 0.08 35.54
CA TYR A 22 28.54 -1.35 35.82
C TYR A 22 27.25 -1.71 36.58
N SER A 23 26.35 -0.77 36.83
CA SER A 23 25.12 -1.03 37.59
C SER A 23 24.13 -1.96 36.88
N GLU A 24 24.19 -2.03 35.55
CA GLU A 24 23.26 -2.83 34.73
C GLU A 24 24.03 -3.66 33.70
N LYS A 25 24.07 -4.99 33.87
CA LYS A 25 24.85 -5.92 33.04
C LYS A 25 24.59 -5.78 31.54
N HIS A 26 23.37 -5.44 31.14
CA HIS A 26 22.95 -5.39 29.73
C HIS A 26 23.18 -4.02 29.06
N LYS A 27 23.64 -3.01 29.81
CA LYS A 27 23.84 -1.63 29.30
C LYS A 27 25.28 -1.14 29.48
N ILE A 28 26.20 -2.03 29.85
CA ILE A 28 27.59 -1.68 30.13
C ILE A 28 28.21 -1.03 28.88
N GLU A 29 27.98 -1.60 27.70
CA GLU A 29 28.54 -1.11 26.43
C GLU A 29 28.09 0.31 26.09
N ASP A 30 26.79 0.61 26.23
CA ASP A 30 26.25 1.96 26.01
C ASP A 30 26.82 2.95 27.04
N LYS A 31 26.77 2.58 28.33
CA LYS A 31 27.20 3.45 29.43
C LYS A 31 28.69 3.73 29.41
N ILE A 32 29.53 2.74 29.09
CA ILE A 32 30.98 2.92 28.98
C ILE A 32 31.35 3.77 27.76
N GLY A 33 30.62 3.63 26.64
CA GLY A 33 30.76 4.49 25.47
C GLY A 33 30.43 5.95 25.77
N ILE A 34 29.33 6.19 26.47
CA ILE A 34 28.93 7.54 26.93
C ILE A 34 29.95 8.10 27.92
N ALA A 35 30.37 7.30 28.90
CA ALA A 35 31.35 7.70 29.90
C ALA A 35 32.69 8.09 29.24
N ARG A 36 33.19 7.27 28.31
CA ARG A 36 34.38 7.57 27.52
C ARG A 36 34.24 8.90 26.78
N ASN A 37 33.16 9.07 26.03
CA ASN A 37 32.96 10.26 25.21
C ASN A 37 32.86 11.54 26.07
N ILE A 38 32.15 11.48 27.21
CA ILE A 38 32.02 12.62 28.13
C ILE A 38 33.37 12.89 28.82
N LEU A 39 34.08 11.87 29.31
CA LEU A 39 35.40 12.06 29.93
C LEU A 39 36.39 12.70 28.96
N SER A 40 36.40 12.30 27.69
CA SER A 40 37.25 12.91 26.66
C SER A 40 36.95 14.39 26.40
N ILE A 41 35.76 14.90 26.75
CA ILE A 41 35.39 16.32 26.61
C ILE A 41 35.84 17.12 27.84
N TYR A 42 35.71 16.54 29.04
CA TYR A 42 35.93 17.26 30.30
C TYR A 42 37.36 17.15 30.83
N LEU A 43 38.11 16.11 30.46
CA LEU A 43 39.51 15.97 30.83
C LEU A 43 40.38 16.88 29.95
N LYS A 44 41.22 17.70 30.59
CA LYS A 44 42.24 18.52 29.94
C LYS A 44 43.57 17.77 29.91
N ASP A 45 44.45 18.14 28.97
CA ASP A 45 45.80 17.56 28.88
C ASP A 45 46.53 17.70 30.22
N ASN A 46 46.93 16.55 30.79
CA ASN A 46 47.65 16.38 32.07
C ASN A 46 46.88 16.60 33.39
N GLU A 47 45.55 16.77 33.38
CA GLU A 47 44.75 16.84 34.63
C GLU A 47 43.68 15.74 34.69
N LEU A 48 43.74 14.91 35.73
CA LEU A 48 42.73 13.86 36.00
C LEU A 48 41.61 14.34 36.91
N LYS A 49 41.51 15.65 37.13
CA LYS A 49 40.50 16.22 38.01
C LYS A 49 39.15 16.29 37.29
N ILE A 50 38.14 15.68 37.89
CA ILE A 50 36.75 15.72 37.42
C ILE A 50 35.85 16.29 38.52
N GLU A 51 34.95 17.15 38.08
CA GLU A 51 33.89 17.72 38.93
C GLU A 51 32.67 16.80 38.94
N GLU A 52 31.83 16.95 39.97
CA GLU A 52 30.56 16.21 40.08
C GLU A 52 29.62 16.45 38.88
N ALA A 53 29.72 17.61 38.23
CA ALA A 53 28.98 17.94 37.02
C ALA A 53 29.22 16.95 35.86
N VAL A 54 30.38 16.29 35.83
CA VAL A 54 30.73 15.30 34.79
C VAL A 54 29.77 14.10 34.84
N LEU A 55 29.48 13.57 36.03
CA LEU A 55 28.53 12.48 36.21
C LEU A 55 27.11 12.90 35.79
N THR A 56 26.70 14.12 36.16
CA THR A 56 25.40 14.68 35.75
C THR A 56 25.27 14.79 34.23
N SER A 57 26.33 15.21 33.53
CA SER A 57 26.38 15.24 32.07
C SER A 57 26.28 13.84 31.46
N MET A 58 26.96 12.84 32.04
CA MET A 58 26.83 11.44 31.60
C MET A 58 25.41 10.89 31.74
N LEU A 59 24.77 11.13 32.89
CA LEU A 59 23.39 10.71 33.15
C LEU A 59 22.42 11.37 32.15
N SER A 60 22.62 12.66 31.87
CA SER A 60 21.82 13.42 30.90
C SER A 60 22.02 12.92 29.47
N ALA A 61 23.26 12.63 29.09
CA ALA A 61 23.60 12.06 27.77
C ALA A 61 22.99 10.66 27.59
N HIS A 62 23.05 9.80 28.61
CA HIS A 62 22.42 8.48 28.58
C HIS A 62 20.90 8.55 28.45
N ASN A 63 20.25 9.43 29.21
CA ASN A 63 18.81 9.67 29.08
C ASN A 63 18.45 10.18 27.67
N THR A 64 19.29 11.01 27.07
CA THR A 64 19.09 11.51 25.70
C THR A 64 19.26 10.41 24.67
N TYR A 65 20.27 9.55 24.81
CA TYR A 65 20.49 8.38 23.95
C TYR A 65 19.31 7.39 23.99
N ILE A 66 18.82 7.06 25.19
CA ILE A 66 17.65 6.19 25.35
C ILE A 66 16.42 6.83 24.67
N LYS A 67 16.15 8.11 24.93
CA LYS A 67 15.03 8.84 24.31
C LYS A 67 15.15 8.91 22.79
N GLY A 68 16.35 9.10 22.26
CA GLY A 68 16.63 9.11 20.83
C GLY A 68 16.37 7.74 20.18
N SER A 69 16.85 6.67 20.82
CA SER A 69 16.68 5.29 20.35
C SER A 69 15.21 4.85 20.34
N ILE A 70 14.47 5.16 21.41
CA ILE A 70 13.02 4.91 21.49
C ILE A 70 12.28 5.74 20.43
N SER A 71 12.63 7.00 20.26
CA SER A 71 12.04 7.86 19.22
C SER A 71 12.26 7.28 17.82
N LYS A 72 13.47 6.77 17.53
CA LYS A 72 13.78 6.15 16.24
C LYS A 72 12.96 4.89 16.00
N TYR A 73 12.83 4.03 17.00
CA TYR A 73 11.95 2.85 16.94
C TYR A 73 10.50 3.24 16.63
N ILE A 74 9.95 4.22 17.36
CA ILE A 74 8.57 4.71 17.16
C ILE A 74 8.41 5.29 15.75
N GLU A 75 9.40 6.04 15.26
CA GLU A 75 9.41 6.62 13.92
C GLU A 75 9.34 5.53 12.84
N VAL A 76 10.20 4.51 12.92
CA VAL A 76 10.22 3.39 11.95
C VAL A 76 8.89 2.63 11.98
N ARG A 77 8.38 2.36 13.18
CA ARG A 77 7.07 1.68 13.35
C ARG A 77 5.95 2.49 12.72
N ASN A 78 5.84 3.78 13.04
CA ASN A 78 4.80 4.64 12.51
C ASN A 78 4.94 4.80 10.99
N LYS A 79 6.16 4.91 10.47
CA LYS A 79 6.40 5.00 9.03
C LYS A 79 5.99 3.73 8.30
N THR A 80 6.20 2.57 8.93
CA THR A 80 5.73 1.29 8.41
C THR A 80 4.20 1.27 8.32
N TYR A 81 3.48 1.67 9.38
CA TYR A 81 2.02 1.77 9.36
C TYR A 81 1.51 2.74 8.29
N GLU A 82 2.11 3.92 8.16
CA GLU A 82 1.78 4.89 7.12
C GLU A 82 1.93 4.29 5.71
N GLN A 83 3.00 3.51 5.48
CA GLN A 83 3.22 2.85 4.20
C GLN A 83 2.21 1.72 3.94
N LEU A 84 1.78 0.98 4.97
CA LEU A 84 0.71 -0.02 4.84
C LEU A 84 -0.63 0.63 4.51
N GLU A 85 -0.97 1.74 5.17
CA GLU A 85 -2.18 2.52 4.88
C GLU A 85 -2.17 3.06 3.45
N GLN A 86 -1.01 3.52 2.96
CA GLN A 86 -0.83 3.92 1.57
C GLN A 86 -1.06 2.74 0.59
N LEU A 87 -0.67 1.52 0.95
CA LEU A 87 -0.97 0.33 0.14
C LEU A 87 -2.47 0.02 0.12
N SER A 88 -3.16 0.06 1.27
CA SER A 88 -4.63 -0.12 1.34
C SER A 88 -5.35 0.95 0.51
N THR A 89 -4.93 2.21 0.63
CA THR A 89 -5.44 3.31 -0.21
C THR A 89 -5.21 3.03 -1.70
N LYS A 90 -4.04 2.51 -2.07
CA LYS A 90 -3.73 2.17 -3.46
C LYS A 90 -4.57 0.99 -3.98
N ILE A 91 -4.87 0.01 -3.14
CA ILE A 91 -5.80 -1.09 -3.44
C ILE A 91 -7.18 -0.53 -3.76
N ASN A 92 -7.73 0.31 -2.87
CA ASN A 92 -9.03 0.94 -3.06
C ASN A 92 -9.09 1.79 -4.32
N ASN A 93 -8.09 2.67 -4.55
CA ASN A 93 -8.01 3.47 -5.77
C ASN A 93 -7.95 2.63 -7.06
N SER A 94 -7.31 1.46 -7.01
CA SER A 94 -7.24 0.54 -8.16
C SER A 94 -8.60 -0.11 -8.43
N LEU A 95 -9.34 -0.46 -7.38
CA LEU A 95 -10.71 -0.96 -7.47
C LEU A 95 -11.68 0.12 -7.98
N ASP A 96 -11.55 1.35 -7.50
CA ASP A 96 -12.38 2.48 -7.95
C ASP A 96 -12.12 2.79 -9.42
N THR A 97 -10.86 2.73 -9.86
CA THR A 97 -10.52 2.87 -11.28
C THR A 97 -11.18 1.77 -12.12
N PHE A 98 -11.15 0.52 -11.64
CA PHE A 98 -11.79 -0.60 -12.34
C PHE A 98 -13.33 -0.45 -12.38
N TYR A 99 -13.94 -0.02 -11.27
CA TYR A 99 -15.37 0.28 -11.19
C TYR A 99 -15.76 1.43 -12.13
N ASN A 100 -14.98 2.49 -12.20
CA ASN A 100 -15.21 3.62 -13.11
C ASN A 100 -15.11 3.18 -14.58
N ASN A 101 -14.20 2.27 -14.92
CA ASN A 101 -14.14 1.70 -16.27
C ASN A 101 -15.39 0.89 -16.60
N PHE A 102 -15.90 0.11 -15.65
CA PHE A 102 -17.20 -0.56 -15.78
C PHE A 102 -18.34 0.43 -16.03
N GLN A 103 -18.46 1.49 -15.24
CA GLN A 103 -19.49 2.53 -15.43
C GLN A 103 -19.38 3.18 -16.81
N LYS A 104 -18.16 3.54 -17.25
CA LYS A 104 -17.94 4.11 -18.59
C LYS A 104 -18.43 3.17 -19.69
N SER A 105 -18.18 1.86 -19.56
CA SER A 105 -18.69 0.87 -20.51
C SER A 105 -20.22 0.85 -20.55
N ILE A 106 -20.89 0.91 -19.39
CA ILE A 106 -22.36 1.00 -19.34
C ILE A 106 -22.86 2.28 -20.03
N PHE A 107 -22.23 3.43 -19.74
CA PHE A 107 -22.66 4.71 -20.31
C PHE A 107 -22.59 4.72 -21.84
N VAL A 108 -21.60 4.06 -22.44
CA VAL A 108 -21.52 3.91 -23.91
C VAL A 108 -22.79 3.26 -24.47
N PHE A 109 -23.28 2.19 -23.84
CA PHE A 109 -24.51 1.53 -24.28
C PHE A 109 -25.76 2.37 -24.02
N ILE A 110 -25.85 3.03 -22.86
CA ILE A 110 -26.97 3.94 -22.56
C ILE A 110 -27.03 5.05 -23.62
N SER A 111 -25.88 5.66 -23.95
CA SER A 111 -25.80 6.69 -24.99
C SER A 111 -26.23 6.16 -26.35
N PHE A 112 -25.77 4.96 -26.75
CA PHE A 112 -26.16 4.33 -28.01
C PHE A 112 -27.69 4.13 -28.13
N TYR A 113 -28.31 3.55 -27.10
CA TYR A 113 -29.77 3.34 -27.12
C TYR A 113 -30.57 4.65 -27.02
N LEU A 114 -30.07 5.64 -26.28
CA LEU A 114 -30.69 6.95 -26.21
C LEU A 114 -30.67 7.65 -27.58
N THR A 115 -29.57 7.55 -28.33
CA THR A 115 -29.49 8.04 -29.71
C THR A 115 -30.53 7.36 -30.61
N ILE A 116 -30.64 6.03 -30.55
CA ILE A 116 -31.65 5.28 -31.32
C ILE A 116 -33.07 5.72 -30.95
N PHE A 117 -33.35 5.87 -29.65
CA PHE A 117 -34.66 6.30 -29.17
C PHE A 117 -35.03 7.71 -29.68
N VAL A 118 -34.11 8.67 -29.63
CA VAL A 118 -34.32 10.02 -30.15
C VAL A 118 -34.58 10.01 -31.66
N LEU A 119 -33.78 9.25 -32.43
CA LEU A 119 -33.97 9.11 -33.87
C LEU A 119 -35.35 8.54 -34.20
N LYS A 120 -35.82 7.53 -33.45
CA LYS A 120 -37.16 6.97 -33.60
C LYS A 120 -38.26 8.00 -33.37
N VAL A 121 -38.19 8.75 -32.27
CA VAL A 121 -39.20 9.78 -31.94
C VAL A 121 -39.26 10.84 -33.04
N TYR A 122 -38.12 11.19 -33.62
CA TYR A 122 -38.03 12.16 -34.70
C TYR A 122 -38.59 11.65 -36.05
N THR A 123 -38.28 10.41 -36.44
CA THR A 123 -38.63 9.88 -37.77
C THR A 123 -40.09 9.41 -37.91
N LYS A 124 -40.87 9.37 -36.81
CA LYS A 124 -42.26 8.84 -36.77
C LYS A 124 -42.42 7.42 -37.36
N GLY A 125 -41.32 6.67 -37.52
CA GLY A 125 -41.31 5.31 -38.09
C GLY A 125 -41.45 4.20 -37.04
N GLU A 126 -41.76 2.99 -37.49
CA GLU A 126 -41.79 1.78 -36.65
C GLU A 126 -40.40 1.43 -36.09
N VAL A 127 -40.32 0.87 -34.86
CA VAL A 127 -39.05 0.54 -34.16
C VAL A 127 -38.09 -0.25 -35.05
N THR A 128 -38.66 -1.16 -35.84
CA THR A 128 -37.93 -2.15 -36.62
C THR A 128 -37.18 -1.51 -37.80
N THR A 129 -37.63 -0.34 -38.28
CA THR A 129 -36.96 0.41 -39.35
C THR A 129 -35.76 1.24 -38.86
N VAL A 130 -35.69 1.56 -37.56
CA VAL A 130 -34.63 2.40 -36.99
C VAL A 130 -33.38 1.59 -36.64
N ILE A 131 -33.54 0.36 -36.14
CA ILE A 131 -32.41 -0.57 -35.94
C ILE A 131 -32.26 -1.43 -37.19
N ASN A 132 -31.80 -0.79 -38.25
CA ASN A 132 -31.46 -1.45 -39.50
C ASN A 132 -30.16 -2.28 -39.38
N LYS A 133 -29.74 -2.86 -40.50
CA LYS A 133 -28.50 -3.66 -40.57
C LYS A 133 -27.26 -2.89 -40.10
N GLU A 134 -27.17 -1.60 -40.41
CA GLU A 134 -26.02 -0.76 -40.08
C GLU A 134 -25.96 -0.48 -38.57
N ALA A 135 -27.08 -0.08 -37.97
CA ALA A 135 -27.18 0.13 -36.53
C ALA A 135 -26.88 -1.15 -35.73
N SER A 136 -27.36 -2.30 -36.22
CA SER A 136 -27.09 -3.62 -35.62
C SER A 136 -25.60 -3.96 -35.67
N LEU A 137 -24.92 -3.67 -36.79
CA LEU A 137 -23.48 -3.90 -36.94
C LEU A 137 -22.67 -2.98 -36.00
N MET A 138 -23.07 -1.71 -35.88
CA MET A 138 -22.43 -0.77 -34.94
C MET A 138 -22.57 -1.23 -33.49
N GLY A 139 -23.77 -1.64 -33.07
CA GLY A 139 -23.98 -2.14 -31.71
C GLY A 139 -23.20 -3.42 -31.41
N LEU A 140 -23.06 -4.33 -32.39
CA LEU A 140 -22.20 -5.50 -32.27
C LEU A 140 -20.72 -5.12 -32.16
N GLY A 141 -20.27 -4.12 -32.92
CA GLY A 141 -18.94 -3.54 -32.78
C GLY A 141 -18.68 -2.97 -31.37
N LEU A 142 -19.65 -2.23 -30.82
CA LEU A 142 -19.58 -1.70 -29.44
C LEU A 142 -19.53 -2.80 -28.37
N LEU A 143 -20.25 -3.91 -28.58
CA LEU A 143 -20.18 -5.09 -27.71
C LEU A 143 -18.76 -5.69 -27.72
N VAL A 144 -18.18 -5.91 -28.89
CA VAL A 144 -16.81 -6.43 -29.02
C VAL A 144 -15.80 -5.49 -28.36
N LEU A 145 -15.87 -4.19 -28.63
CA LEU A 145 -15.00 -3.20 -28.00
C LEU A 145 -15.14 -3.19 -26.47
N SER A 146 -16.35 -3.37 -25.95
CA SER A 146 -16.58 -3.43 -24.50
C SER A 146 -16.02 -4.68 -23.85
N VAL A 147 -16.08 -5.84 -24.54
CA VAL A 147 -15.41 -7.07 -24.09
C VAL A 147 -13.89 -6.87 -24.06
N VAL A 148 -13.31 -6.28 -25.11
CA VAL A 148 -11.88 -5.94 -25.14
C VAL A 148 -11.51 -4.99 -24.00
N PHE A 149 -12.36 -3.98 -23.73
CA PHE A 149 -12.13 -3.03 -22.66
C PHE A 149 -12.20 -3.66 -21.26
N LEU A 150 -13.09 -4.64 -21.06
CA LEU A 150 -13.15 -5.46 -19.84
C LEU A 150 -11.86 -6.26 -19.66
N LEU A 151 -11.38 -6.95 -20.72
CA LEU A 151 -10.15 -7.74 -20.67
C LEU A 151 -8.93 -6.87 -20.37
N PHE A 152 -8.83 -5.71 -21.03
CA PHE A 152 -7.78 -4.73 -20.79
C PHE A 152 -7.81 -4.18 -19.36
N SER A 153 -8.99 -3.78 -18.86
CA SER A 153 -9.14 -3.30 -17.48
C SER A 153 -8.77 -4.38 -16.45
N LYS A 154 -9.14 -5.65 -16.71
CA LYS A 154 -8.79 -6.79 -15.86
C LYS A 154 -7.27 -7.00 -15.84
N TYR A 155 -6.62 -6.90 -17.00
CA TYR A 155 -5.18 -7.02 -17.12
C TYR A 155 -4.45 -5.94 -16.31
N ILE A 156 -4.83 -4.67 -16.45
CA ILE A 156 -4.26 -3.56 -15.68
C ILE A 156 -4.42 -3.78 -14.18
N LEU A 157 -5.61 -4.15 -13.71
CA LEU A 157 -5.84 -4.37 -12.27
C LEU A 157 -4.95 -5.48 -11.72
N ASN A 158 -4.69 -6.54 -12.50
CA ASN A 158 -3.77 -7.61 -12.09
C ASN A 158 -2.31 -7.14 -12.07
N LEU A 159 -1.90 -6.24 -12.97
CA LEU A 159 -0.56 -5.65 -12.92
C LEU A 159 -0.37 -4.78 -11.68
N GLU A 160 -1.36 -3.93 -11.36
CA GLU A 160 -1.32 -3.11 -10.15
C GLU A 160 -1.30 -3.98 -8.88
N LYS A 161 -2.07 -5.08 -8.84
CA LYS A 161 -2.02 -6.05 -7.74
C LYS A 161 -0.59 -6.58 -7.52
N LYS A 162 0.07 -7.07 -8.58
CA LYS A 162 1.45 -7.57 -8.50
C LYS A 162 2.43 -6.49 -8.00
N ARG A 163 2.23 -5.26 -8.43
CA ARG A 163 3.05 -4.12 -7.99
C ARG A 163 2.85 -3.82 -6.49
N ILE A 164 1.63 -3.95 -5.99
CA ILE A 164 1.29 -3.78 -4.57
C ILE A 164 1.94 -4.88 -3.72
N GLU A 165 1.85 -6.14 -4.14
CA GLU A 165 2.53 -7.29 -3.50
C GLU A 165 4.05 -7.08 -3.43
N SER A 166 4.66 -6.64 -4.53
CA SER A 166 6.10 -6.34 -4.56
C SER A 166 6.47 -5.19 -3.61
N LYS A 167 5.69 -4.11 -3.56
CA LYS A 167 5.93 -3.00 -2.64
C LYS A 167 5.83 -3.42 -1.18
N TYR A 168 4.87 -4.27 -0.84
CA TYR A 168 4.74 -4.82 0.50
C TYR A 168 6.00 -5.58 0.94
N SER A 169 6.49 -6.49 0.08
CA SER A 169 7.74 -7.21 0.35
C SER A 169 8.93 -6.26 0.56
N ILE A 170 9.00 -5.17 -0.21
CA ILE A 170 10.05 -4.16 -0.05
C ILE A 170 9.91 -3.42 1.30
N ILE A 171 8.69 -3.08 1.73
CA ILE A 171 8.45 -2.44 3.04
C ILE A 171 8.92 -3.36 4.17
N LYS A 172 8.54 -4.65 4.11
CA LYS A 172 8.97 -5.66 5.08
C LYS A 172 10.49 -5.74 5.17
N LYS A 173 11.16 -5.86 4.01
CA LYS A 173 12.63 -5.92 3.96
C LYS A 173 13.32 -4.68 4.52
N ARG A 174 12.80 -3.47 4.26
CA ARG A 174 13.38 -2.23 4.83
C ARG A 174 13.18 -2.13 6.33
N ALA A 175 12.11 -2.72 6.88
CA ALA A 175 11.92 -2.79 8.32
C ALA A 175 12.95 -3.74 8.95
N GLU A 176 13.33 -4.83 8.27
CA GLU A 176 14.36 -5.80 8.71
C GLU A 176 15.76 -5.16 8.85
N ASP A 177 16.03 -4.07 8.13
CA ASP A 177 17.31 -3.33 8.25
C ASP A 177 17.44 -2.57 9.59
N LEU A 178 16.32 -2.30 10.29
CA LEU A 178 16.28 -1.43 11.47
C LEU A 178 15.66 -2.09 12.71
N LEU A 179 14.89 -3.15 12.54
CA LEU A 179 14.15 -3.83 13.60
C LEU A 179 14.47 -5.33 13.59
N ILE A 180 14.38 -5.96 14.76
CA ILE A 180 14.44 -7.42 14.85
C ILE A 180 13.18 -8.05 14.26
N LYS A 181 13.31 -9.26 13.73
CA LYS A 181 12.23 -9.96 13.02
C LYS A 181 10.95 -10.13 13.86
N ASP A 182 11.08 -10.44 15.14
CA ASP A 182 9.93 -10.61 16.06
C ASP A 182 9.09 -9.33 16.20
N ASP A 183 9.72 -8.15 16.18
CA ASP A 183 9.01 -6.88 16.24
C ASP A 183 8.30 -6.58 14.92
N ILE A 184 8.92 -6.95 13.79
CA ILE A 184 8.32 -6.80 12.47
C ILE A 184 7.10 -7.69 12.33
N ASP A 185 7.19 -8.96 12.72
CA ASP A 185 6.07 -9.89 12.64
C ASP A 185 4.89 -9.44 13.52
N LYS A 186 5.16 -8.80 14.67
CA LYS A 186 4.13 -8.13 15.48
C LYS A 186 3.53 -6.90 14.80
N ILE A 187 4.36 -6.02 14.24
CA ILE A 187 3.92 -4.80 13.54
C ILE A 187 3.06 -5.16 12.32
N LEU A 188 3.47 -6.19 11.57
CA LEU A 188 2.77 -6.66 10.37
C LEU A 188 1.66 -7.67 10.66
N LYS A 189 1.48 -8.08 11.92
CA LYS A 189 0.55 -9.14 12.36
C LYS A 189 0.67 -10.40 11.50
N GLU A 190 1.89 -10.90 11.32
CA GLU A 190 2.18 -12.07 10.46
C GLU A 190 1.62 -11.92 9.03
N ASP A 191 1.70 -10.71 8.50
CA ASP A 191 1.19 -10.31 7.18
C ASP A 191 -0.34 -10.44 7.01
N ALA A 192 -1.09 -10.75 8.08
CA ALA A 192 -2.52 -11.08 8.02
C ALA A 192 -3.38 -9.93 7.49
N GLU A 193 -3.07 -8.69 7.91
CA GLU A 193 -3.83 -7.50 7.50
C GLU A 193 -3.68 -7.25 6.00
N PHE A 194 -2.44 -7.31 5.49
CA PHE A 194 -2.16 -7.17 4.06
C PHE A 194 -2.78 -8.30 3.22
N ASN A 195 -2.69 -9.55 3.71
CA ASN A 195 -3.33 -10.68 3.04
C ASN A 195 -4.85 -10.52 2.98
N SER A 196 -5.47 -9.98 4.03
CA SER A 196 -6.91 -9.71 4.06
C SER A 196 -7.33 -8.67 3.00
N GLU A 197 -6.50 -7.66 2.78
CA GLU A 197 -6.69 -6.63 1.75
C GLU A 197 -6.58 -7.20 0.33
N LEU A 198 -5.63 -8.12 0.08
CA LEU A 198 -5.53 -8.81 -1.21
C LEU A 198 -6.73 -9.72 -1.48
N ILE A 199 -7.23 -10.42 -0.45
CA ILE A 199 -8.44 -11.23 -0.54
C ILE A 199 -9.64 -10.33 -0.86
N PHE A 200 -9.74 -9.17 -0.22
CA PHE A 200 -10.78 -8.17 -0.48
C PHE A 200 -10.73 -7.67 -1.94
N LEU A 201 -9.53 -7.33 -2.44
CA LEU A 201 -9.33 -6.95 -3.85
C LEU A 201 -9.81 -8.03 -4.80
N ASP A 202 -9.41 -9.29 -4.59
CA ASP A 202 -9.79 -10.38 -5.48
C ASP A 202 -11.29 -10.69 -5.45
N LYS A 203 -11.93 -10.60 -4.28
CA LYS A 203 -13.39 -10.74 -4.16
C LYS A 203 -14.12 -9.66 -4.94
N ARG A 204 -13.75 -8.38 -4.75
CA ARG A 204 -14.37 -7.26 -5.47
C ARG A 204 -14.14 -7.32 -6.97
N LYS A 205 -12.90 -7.64 -7.39
CA LYS A 205 -12.57 -7.87 -8.81
C LYS A 205 -13.49 -8.91 -9.45
N LYS A 206 -13.68 -10.07 -8.81
CA LYS A 206 -14.56 -11.13 -9.32
C LYS A 206 -16.01 -10.66 -9.41
N LEU A 207 -16.51 -9.97 -8.38
CA LEU A 207 -17.87 -9.42 -8.35
C LEU A 207 -18.09 -8.44 -9.52
N TYR A 208 -17.18 -7.49 -9.72
CA TYR A 208 -17.30 -6.50 -10.79
C TYR A 208 -17.19 -7.13 -12.18
N ILE A 209 -16.33 -8.13 -12.39
CA ILE A 209 -16.27 -8.87 -13.66
C ILE A 209 -17.59 -9.61 -13.93
N LEU A 210 -18.17 -10.24 -12.90
CA LEU A 210 -19.44 -10.95 -13.02
C LEU A 210 -20.58 -9.99 -13.42
N ILE A 211 -20.72 -8.87 -12.70
CA ILE A 211 -21.75 -7.87 -12.99
C ILE A 211 -21.55 -7.26 -14.38
N TRP A 212 -20.31 -6.94 -14.76
CA TRP A 212 -20.00 -6.41 -16.09
C TRP A 212 -20.35 -7.43 -17.19
N GLY A 213 -20.00 -8.70 -17.00
CA GLY A 213 -20.38 -9.78 -17.92
C GLY A 213 -21.88 -9.93 -18.09
N ILE A 214 -22.64 -9.90 -16.98
CA ILE A 214 -24.11 -9.94 -17.01
C ILE A 214 -24.67 -8.73 -17.78
N MET A 215 -24.15 -7.53 -17.57
CA MET A 215 -24.58 -6.35 -18.32
C MET A 215 -24.32 -6.47 -19.83
N LEU A 216 -23.15 -6.96 -20.23
CA LEU A 216 -22.85 -7.20 -21.65
C LEU A 216 -23.78 -8.25 -22.25
N PHE A 217 -24.14 -9.28 -21.49
CA PHE A 217 -25.10 -10.29 -21.92
C PHE A 217 -26.51 -9.73 -22.08
N ILE A 218 -26.97 -8.88 -21.16
CA ILE A 218 -28.25 -8.17 -21.30
C ILE A 218 -28.24 -7.30 -22.55
N PHE A 219 -27.18 -6.51 -22.78
CA PHE A 219 -27.08 -5.67 -23.98
C PHE A 219 -27.08 -6.49 -25.26
N PHE A 220 -26.43 -7.65 -25.27
CA PHE A 220 -26.47 -8.59 -26.38
C PHE A 220 -27.92 -9.05 -26.65
N ILE A 221 -28.65 -9.50 -25.63
CA ILE A 221 -30.06 -9.92 -25.80
C ILE A 221 -30.92 -8.77 -26.35
N VAL A 222 -30.81 -7.57 -25.79
CA VAL A 222 -31.59 -6.40 -26.24
C VAL A 222 -31.29 -6.06 -27.70
N LEU A 223 -30.02 -6.10 -28.10
CA LEU A 223 -29.61 -5.85 -29.48
C LEU A 223 -30.20 -6.89 -30.43
N PHE A 224 -30.20 -8.17 -30.04
CA PHE A 224 -30.77 -9.26 -30.84
C PHE A 224 -32.30 -9.20 -30.95
N LEU A 225 -33.01 -8.89 -29.86
CA LEU A 225 -34.46 -8.77 -29.86
C LEU A 225 -34.96 -7.60 -30.71
N THR A 226 -34.16 -6.53 -30.79
CA THR A 226 -34.56 -5.29 -31.48
C THR A 226 -34.07 -5.21 -32.93
N SER A 227 -33.16 -6.08 -33.35
CA SER A 227 -32.64 -6.13 -34.72
C SER A 227 -33.55 -6.95 -35.65
N GLU A 228 -33.95 -6.39 -36.79
CA GLU A 228 -34.63 -7.15 -37.86
C GLU A 228 -33.71 -8.18 -38.54
N TYR A 229 -32.40 -7.96 -38.53
CA TYR A 229 -31.43 -8.77 -39.27
C TYR A 229 -31.05 -10.06 -38.55
N PHE A 230 -30.99 -10.03 -37.21
CA PHE A 230 -30.58 -11.13 -36.35
C PHE A 230 -31.77 -11.86 -35.70
N SER A 231 -32.86 -12.07 -36.46
CA SER A 231 -34.02 -12.80 -35.90
C SER A 231 -33.59 -14.20 -35.42
N PHE A 232 -34.00 -14.58 -34.20
CA PHE A 232 -33.67 -15.85 -33.53
C PHE A 232 -33.88 -17.09 -34.42
N LYS A 233 -34.78 -16.99 -35.40
CA LYS A 233 -35.08 -18.05 -36.37
C LYS A 233 -33.84 -18.48 -37.17
N LYS A 234 -33.02 -17.54 -37.65
CA LYS A 234 -31.86 -17.86 -38.51
C LYS A 234 -30.71 -18.55 -37.78
N ILE A 235 -30.57 -18.37 -36.47
CA ILE A 235 -29.50 -19.00 -35.67
C ILE A 235 -29.91 -20.40 -35.20
N ILE A 236 -31.18 -20.60 -34.83
CA ILE A 236 -31.71 -21.93 -34.54
C ILE A 236 -31.60 -22.81 -35.80
N ASP A 237 -31.95 -22.27 -36.98
CA ASP A 237 -31.77 -22.97 -38.26
C ASP A 237 -30.29 -23.21 -38.63
N PHE A 238 -29.35 -22.45 -38.07
CA PHE A 238 -27.90 -22.65 -38.31
C PHE A 238 -27.24 -23.61 -37.31
N PHE A 239 -27.75 -23.70 -36.08
CA PHE A 239 -27.25 -24.62 -35.05
C PHE A 239 -27.95 -26.00 -35.06
N PHE A 240 -29.14 -26.10 -35.65
CA PHE A 240 -29.90 -27.35 -35.80
C PHE A 240 -29.93 -27.87 -37.26
N CYS A 241 -28.99 -27.47 -38.11
CA CYS A 241 -28.75 -28.04 -39.44
C CYS A 241 -27.37 -28.74 -39.46
#